data_AF-A0A8H8IVR4-F1
#
_entry.id   AF-A0A8H8IVR4-F1
#
_cell.length_a   1.000
_cell.length_b   1.000
_cell.length_c   1.000
_cell.angle_alpha   90.00
_cell.angle_beta   90.00
_cell.angle_gamma   90.00
#
_symmetry.space_group_name_H-M   'P 1'
#
loop_
_entity.id
_entity.type
_entity.pdbx_description
1 polymer ?
#
loop_
_entity_poly.entity_id
_entity_poly.type
_entity_poly.pdbx_seq_one_letter_code
_entity_poly.pdbx_strand_id
1 'polypeptide(L)'
;MSLDDGAYRVLSPLKTDHGHFRVTQHPTNDPCVCDSGGQSLYIEHTSGDKYTIQYLKGDENFLGPSDTITMDNTVRYRPGAFEWTIESVGPGQFRVCILDQDMYWQIPNNPGNETKVVLLYCYQHIR
;
A
#
# COMPACT_ATOMS: atom_id res chain seq x y z
N MET A 1 -16.91 -6.38 2.36
CA MET A 1 -16.69 -6.90 1.00
C MET A 1 -15.23 -7.25 0.90
N SER A 2 -14.92 -8.52 0.64
CA SER A 2 -13.55 -8.99 0.42
C SER A 2 -13.09 -8.59 -0.98
N LEU A 3 -11.79 -8.34 -1.15
CA LEU A 3 -11.18 -8.14 -2.46
C LEU A 3 -10.85 -9.52 -3.07
N ASP A 4 -11.12 -9.71 -4.37
CA ASP A 4 -10.74 -10.92 -5.10
C ASP A 4 -9.24 -10.93 -5.41
N ASP A 5 -8.66 -12.09 -5.67
CA ASP A 5 -7.26 -12.18 -6.11
C ASP A 5 -7.09 -11.58 -7.50
N GLY A 6 -6.05 -10.78 -7.70
CA GLY A 6 -5.79 -10.21 -9.02
C GLY A 6 -4.84 -9.03 -9.06
N ALA A 7 -4.69 -8.48 -10.27
CA ALA A 7 -3.90 -7.29 -10.52
C ALA A 7 -4.76 -6.03 -10.40
N TYR A 8 -4.40 -5.15 -9.47
CA TYR A 8 -5.11 -3.92 -9.14
C TYR A 8 -4.26 -2.69 -9.41
N ARG A 9 -4.91 -1.61 -9.86
CA ARG A 9 -4.30 -0.28 -9.83
C ARG A 9 -4.64 0.37 -8.49
N VAL A 10 -3.64 0.61 -7.66
CA VAL A 10 -3.81 1.33 -6.41
C VAL A 10 -3.61 2.82 -6.68
N LEU A 11 -4.64 3.62 -6.37
CA LEU A 11 -4.73 5.02 -6.75
C LEU A 11 -4.73 5.92 -5.51
N SER A 12 -4.11 7.09 -5.61
CA SER A 12 -4.33 8.17 -4.65
C SER A 12 -5.82 8.53 -4.58
N PRO A 13 -6.37 8.83 -3.39
CA PRO A 13 -7.78 9.17 -3.25
C PRO A 13 -8.13 10.49 -3.95
N LEU A 14 -7.18 11.43 -4.02
CA LEU A 14 -7.32 12.65 -4.81
C LEU A 14 -6.70 12.49 -6.20
N LYS A 15 -7.45 12.93 -7.20
CA LYS A 15 -7.00 13.06 -8.59
C LYS A 15 -6.40 14.45 -8.77
N THR A 16 -5.20 14.53 -9.31
CA THR A 16 -4.59 15.80 -9.73
C THR A 16 -4.85 16.04 -11.21
N ASP A 17 -4.38 17.18 -11.74
CA ASP A 17 -4.45 17.50 -13.16
C ASP A 17 -3.72 16.46 -14.04
N HIS A 18 -2.79 15.71 -13.47
CA HIS A 18 -2.05 14.63 -14.12
C HIS A 18 -2.67 13.24 -13.91
N GLY A 19 -3.82 13.14 -13.25
CA GLY A 19 -4.50 11.88 -12.93
C GLY A 19 -4.29 11.42 -11.49
N HIS A 20 -4.47 10.13 -11.25
CA HIS A 20 -4.19 9.54 -9.94
C HIS A 20 -2.72 9.13 -9.87
N PHE A 21 -2.10 9.33 -8.72
CA PHE A 21 -0.81 8.76 -8.44
C PHE A 21 -0.94 7.29 -8.07
N ARG A 22 0.07 6.52 -8.45
CA ARG A 22 0.10 5.07 -8.33
C ARG A 22 1.37 4.64 -7.66
N VAL A 23 1.28 3.54 -6.93
CA VAL A 23 2.43 2.92 -6.26
C VAL A 23 3.38 2.37 -7.34
N THR A 24 4.64 2.77 -7.28
CA THR A 24 5.68 2.37 -8.22
C THR A 24 6.76 1.55 -7.52
N GLN A 25 7.18 0.49 -8.20
CA GLN A 25 8.27 -0.37 -7.77
C GLN A 25 9.58 0.41 -7.72
N HIS A 26 10.26 0.31 -6.59
CA HIS A 26 11.66 0.70 -6.44
C HIS A 26 12.49 -0.58 -6.19
N PRO A 27 13.82 -0.55 -6.38
CA PRO A 27 14.73 -1.60 -5.92
C PRO A 27 14.36 -2.18 -4.55
N THR A 28 14.66 -3.46 -4.36
CA THR A 28 14.39 -4.15 -3.10
C THR A 28 14.98 -3.38 -1.92
N ASN A 29 14.21 -3.28 -0.84
CA ASN A 29 14.42 -2.50 0.37
C ASN A 29 14.28 -0.98 0.21
N ASP A 30 14.08 -0.43 -0.98
CA ASP A 30 13.79 1.00 -1.09
C ASP A 30 12.31 1.29 -0.80
N PRO A 31 12.01 2.50 -0.29
CA PRO A 31 10.64 2.97 -0.15
C PRO A 31 9.89 2.94 -1.48
N CYS A 32 8.68 2.39 -1.46
CA CYS A 32 7.74 2.53 -2.55
C CYS A 32 7.37 4.01 -2.69
N VAL A 33 7.40 4.51 -3.92
CA VAL A 33 7.05 5.90 -4.23
C VAL A 33 5.77 5.93 -5.05
N CYS A 34 5.18 7.12 -5.15
CA CYS A 34 4.01 7.34 -5.99
C CYS A 34 4.34 8.26 -7.15
N ASP A 35 3.98 7.86 -8.36
CA ASP A 35 4.07 8.70 -9.57
C ASP A 35 2.88 8.46 -10.52
N SER A 36 2.85 9.17 -11.65
CA SER A 36 1.75 9.08 -12.64
C SER A 36 1.81 7.84 -13.54
N GLY A 37 2.94 7.13 -13.58
CA GLY A 37 3.23 5.95 -14.39
C GLY A 37 3.18 4.62 -13.64
N GLY A 38 2.82 4.62 -12.35
CA GLY A 38 2.91 3.43 -11.50
C GLY A 38 2.15 2.20 -12.01
N GLN A 39 2.55 1.07 -11.45
CA GLN A 39 2.28 -0.27 -11.97
C GLN A 39 1.02 -0.88 -11.32
N SER A 40 0.52 -1.98 -11.88
CA SER A 40 -0.47 -2.79 -11.18
C SER A 40 0.22 -3.56 -10.04
N LEU A 41 -0.45 -3.65 -8.90
CA LEU A 41 -0.06 -4.53 -7.80
C LEU A 41 -0.88 -5.81 -7.87
N TYR A 42 -0.21 -6.95 -7.74
CA TYR A 42 -0.89 -8.22 -7.52
C TYR A 42 -1.27 -8.30 -6.03
N ILE A 43 -2.54 -8.53 -5.76
CA ILE A 43 -3.07 -8.72 -4.41
C ILE A 43 -3.63 -10.12 -4.33
N GLU A 44 -3.19 -10.89 -3.34
CA GLU A 44 -3.54 -12.29 -3.18
C GLU A 44 -3.98 -12.56 -1.75
N HIS A 45 -5.16 -13.12 -1.60
CA HIS A 45 -5.72 -13.57 -0.35
C HIS A 45 -4.89 -14.73 0.22
N THR A 46 -4.59 -14.66 1.52
CA THR A 46 -3.88 -15.74 2.21
C THR A 46 -4.80 -16.50 3.16
N SER A 47 -5.41 -15.80 4.12
CA SER A 47 -6.32 -16.39 5.10
C SER A 47 -7.16 -15.32 5.81
N GLY A 48 -8.40 -15.63 6.18
CA GLY A 48 -9.28 -14.68 6.87
C GLY A 48 -9.45 -13.38 6.07
N ASP A 49 -9.11 -12.24 6.67
CA ASP A 49 -9.12 -10.92 6.01
C ASP A 49 -7.72 -10.46 5.55
N LYS A 50 -6.78 -11.41 5.41
CA LYS A 50 -5.37 -11.15 5.12
C LYS A 50 -5.02 -11.33 3.66
N TYR A 51 -4.11 -10.46 3.20
CA TYR A 51 -3.68 -10.35 1.82
C TYR A 51 -2.17 -10.11 1.74
N THR A 52 -1.54 -10.67 0.72
CA THR A 52 -0.21 -10.27 0.27
C THR A 52 -0.33 -9.28 -0.87
N ILE A 53 0.69 -8.43 -1.02
CA ILE A 53 0.74 -7.43 -2.10
C ILE A 53 2.13 -7.50 -2.74
N GLN A 54 2.20 -7.72 -4.04
CA GLN A 54 3.44 -7.82 -4.82
C GLN A 54 3.36 -6.96 -6.10
N TYR A 55 4.50 -6.67 -6.73
CA TYR A 55 4.49 -6.06 -8.08
C TYR A 55 4.22 -7.10 -9.18
N LEU A 56 4.66 -8.34 -8.96
CA LEU A 56 4.48 -9.45 -9.88
C LEU A 56 3.92 -10.67 -9.16
N LYS A 57 2.99 -11.38 -9.81
CA LYS A 57 2.46 -12.63 -9.28
C LYS A 57 3.59 -13.65 -9.11
N GLY A 58 3.69 -14.23 -7.91
CA GLY A 58 4.69 -15.25 -7.59
C GLY A 58 6.09 -14.71 -7.34
N ASP A 59 6.26 -13.40 -7.17
CA ASP A 59 7.53 -12.83 -6.68
C ASP A 59 7.77 -13.27 -5.22
N GLU A 60 9.04 -13.43 -4.85
CA GLU A 60 9.48 -13.73 -3.49
C GLU A 60 9.54 -12.47 -2.61
N ASN A 61 9.38 -11.30 -3.24
CA ASN A 61 9.33 -10.00 -2.61
C ASN A 61 7.89 -9.49 -2.48
N PHE A 62 7.63 -8.83 -1.36
CA PHE A 62 6.31 -8.36 -0.98
C PHE A 62 6.41 -6.90 -0.54
N LEU A 63 5.32 -6.15 -0.71
CA LEU A 63 5.18 -4.84 -0.12
C LEU A 63 4.95 -5.03 1.38
N GLY A 64 5.80 -4.44 2.21
CA GLY A 64 5.77 -4.54 3.66
C GLY A 64 6.15 -3.21 4.32
N PRO A 65 5.94 -3.05 5.64
CA PRO A 65 6.48 -1.92 6.38
C PRO A 65 8.02 -1.94 6.36
N SER A 66 8.64 -0.79 6.63
CA SER A 66 10.06 -0.75 6.95
C SER A 66 10.38 -1.52 8.24
N ASP A 67 11.59 -2.09 8.31
CA ASP A 67 12.02 -2.93 9.44
C ASP A 67 12.02 -2.18 10.78
N THR A 68 12.15 -0.86 10.73
CA THR A 68 11.98 0.06 11.86
C THR A 68 10.86 1.05 11.56
N ILE A 69 9.64 0.65 11.89
CA ILE A 69 8.42 1.47 11.79
C ILE A 69 8.65 2.84 12.47
N THR A 70 9.48 2.93 13.50
CA THR A 70 9.79 4.17 14.21
C THR A 70 10.64 5.20 13.44
N MET A 71 11.38 4.83 12.40
CA MET A 71 12.37 5.75 11.77
C MET A 71 11.92 6.36 10.44
N ASP A 72 11.09 5.68 9.65
CA ASP A 72 10.64 6.26 8.37
C ASP A 72 9.17 6.00 8.01
N ASN A 73 8.47 5.12 8.73
CA ASN A 73 7.09 4.73 8.47
C ASN A 73 6.80 4.50 6.98
N THR A 74 7.70 3.87 6.22
CA THR A 74 7.50 3.67 4.76
C THR A 74 7.04 2.26 4.42
N VAL A 75 6.35 2.13 3.29
CA VAL A 75 6.13 0.84 2.64
C VAL A 75 7.31 0.55 1.73
N ARG A 76 7.88 -0.65 1.78
CA ARG A 76 9.06 -1.09 1.03
C ARG A 76 8.79 -2.40 0.32
N TYR A 77 9.50 -2.61 -0.79
CA TYR A 77 9.49 -3.90 -1.48
C TYR A 77 10.60 -4.78 -0.93
N ARG A 78 10.30 -5.88 -0.25
CA ARG A 78 11.32 -6.64 0.47
C ARG A 78 11.11 -8.15 0.40
N PRO A 79 12.17 -8.96 0.60
CA PRO A 79 12.04 -10.40 0.66
C PRO A 79 11.22 -10.82 1.88
N GLY A 80 10.47 -11.91 1.73
CA GLY A 80 9.66 -12.48 2.80
C GLY A 80 8.24 -11.93 2.82
N ALA A 81 7.28 -12.85 2.95
CA ALA A 81 5.86 -12.52 2.92
C ALA A 81 5.50 -11.55 4.05
N PHE A 82 4.70 -10.55 3.71
CA PHE A 82 4.03 -9.69 4.68
C PHE A 82 2.53 -9.69 4.37
N GLU A 83 1.72 -9.86 5.42
CA GLU A 83 0.27 -9.90 5.31
C GLU A 83 -0.32 -8.56 5.75
N TRP A 84 -1.12 -7.96 4.88
CA TRP A 84 -1.95 -6.79 5.15
C TRP A 84 -3.40 -7.21 5.40
N THR A 85 -4.15 -6.36 6.10
CA THR A 85 -5.61 -6.42 6.07
C THR A 85 -6.13 -5.41 5.09
N ILE A 86 -7.12 -5.79 4.28
CA ILE A 86 -7.72 -4.88 3.29
C ILE A 86 -9.20 -4.73 3.61
N GLU A 87 -9.59 -3.53 4.02
CA GLU A 87 -10.94 -3.23 4.48
C GLU A 87 -11.65 -2.31 3.48
N SER A 88 -12.89 -2.65 3.11
CA SER A 88 -13.70 -1.76 2.29
C SER A 88 -14.20 -0.57 3.12
N VAL A 89 -13.93 0.65 2.63
CA VAL A 89 -14.41 1.91 3.26
C VAL A 89 -15.50 2.60 2.42
N GLY A 90 -15.82 2.03 1.26
CA GLY A 90 -16.85 2.51 0.33
C GLY A 90 -16.78 1.77 -1.01
N PRO A 91 -17.70 2.06 -1.94
CA PRO A 91 -17.70 1.45 -3.27
C PRO A 91 -16.37 1.69 -4.01
N GLY A 92 -15.62 0.61 -4.25
CA GLY A 92 -14.30 0.67 -4.91
C GLY A 92 -13.19 1.34 -4.11
N GLN A 93 -13.40 1.61 -2.82
CA GLN A 93 -12.41 2.23 -1.93
C GLN A 93 -12.05 1.27 -0.81
N PHE A 94 -10.75 1.12 -0.60
CA PHE A 94 -10.19 0.19 0.37
C PHE A 94 -9.11 0.86 1.21
N ARG A 95 -8.96 0.40 2.45
CA ARG A 95 -7.86 0.74 3.34
C ARG A 95 -6.95 -0.48 3.47
N VAL A 96 -5.64 -0.27 3.30
CA VAL A 96 -4.62 -1.30 3.48
C VAL A 96 -3.97 -1.08 4.85
N CYS A 97 -4.13 -2.04 5.76
CA CYS A 97 -3.87 -1.90 7.20
C CYS A 97 -2.86 -2.92 7.73
N ILE A 98 -2.13 -2.53 8.78
CA ILE A 98 -1.40 -3.42 9.69
C ILE A 98 -2.30 -3.67 10.91
N LEU A 99 -2.86 -4.87 11.00
CA LEU A 99 -3.89 -5.27 11.98
C LEU A 99 -3.47 -4.99 13.44
N ASP A 100 -2.21 -5.27 13.79
CA ASP A 100 -1.75 -5.17 15.18
C ASP A 100 -1.34 -3.75 15.61
N GLN A 101 -1.32 -2.79 14.68
CA GLN A 101 -0.72 -1.47 14.91
C GLN A 101 -1.63 -0.30 14.58
N ASP A 102 -2.85 -0.54 14.11
CA ASP A 102 -3.79 0.49 13.64
C ASP A 102 -3.15 1.44 12.60
N MET A 103 -2.21 0.93 11.80
CA MET A 103 -1.53 1.70 10.78
C MET A 103 -2.08 1.40 9.40
N TYR A 104 -2.18 2.40 8.54
CA TYR A 104 -2.65 2.24 7.17
C TYR A 104 -1.79 2.98 6.15
N TRP A 105 -1.85 2.51 4.90
CA TRP A 105 -1.19 3.18 3.79
C TRP A 105 -1.79 4.58 3.57
N GLN A 106 -0.94 5.59 3.61
CA GLN A 106 -1.23 6.91 3.11
C GLN A 106 -0.49 7.11 1.79
N ILE A 107 -1.27 7.30 0.74
CA ILE A 107 -0.79 7.81 -0.53
C ILE A 107 -0.94 9.34 -0.50
N PRO A 108 0.17 10.09 -0.57
CA PRO A 108 0.13 11.55 -0.57
C PRO A 108 -0.76 12.09 -1.69
N ASN A 109 -1.41 13.23 -1.43
CA ASN A 109 -2.35 13.85 -2.38
C ASN A 109 -1.68 14.71 -3.45
N ASN A 110 -0.44 15.15 -3.20
CA ASN A 110 0.36 15.90 -4.15
C ASN A 110 1.82 15.44 -4.06
N PRO A 111 2.09 14.17 -4.40
CA PRO A 111 3.44 13.69 -4.43
C PRO A 111 4.19 14.47 -5.53
N GLY A 112 5.23 15.21 -5.13
CA GLY A 112 6.29 15.51 -6.08
C GLY A 112 6.91 14.20 -6.57
N ASN A 113 7.75 14.27 -7.61
CA ASN A 113 8.55 13.12 -8.03
C ASN A 113 9.26 12.55 -6.79
N GLU A 114 9.06 11.27 -6.48
CA GLU A 114 9.65 10.52 -5.33
C GLU A 114 8.94 10.61 -3.97
N THR A 115 7.68 11.03 -3.90
CA THR A 115 7.00 11.00 -2.60
C THR A 115 6.64 9.56 -2.21
N LYS A 116 7.06 9.17 -1.01
CA LYS A 116 6.97 7.81 -0.49
C LYS A 116 5.54 7.46 -0.08
N VAL A 117 5.17 6.20 -0.23
CA VAL A 117 4.01 5.62 0.46
C VAL A 117 4.39 5.48 1.92
N VAL A 118 3.63 6.12 2.80
CA VAL A 118 3.88 6.11 4.25
C VAL A 118 2.77 5.39 4.99
N LEU A 119 3.07 4.94 6.20
CA LEU A 119 2.16 4.35 7.14
C LEU A 119 1.76 5.40 8.16
N LEU A 120 0.46 5.64 8.31
CA LEU A 120 -0.08 6.51 9.34
C LEU A 120 -0.88 5.71 10.36
N TYR A 121 -0.81 6.14 11.61
CA TYR A 121 -1.74 5.68 12.63
C TYR A 121 -3.17 6.17 12.33
N CYS A 122 -4.15 5.30 12.51
CA CYS A 122 -5.55 5.67 12.66
C CYS A 122 -5.72 6.47 13.96
N TYR A 123 -5.48 7.78 13.92
CA TYR A 123 -6.03 8.64 14.95
C TYR A 123 -7.55 8.66 14.77
N GLN A 124 -8.26 7.80 15.52
CA GLN A 124 -9.66 8.07 15.79
C GLN A 124 -9.71 9.38 16.55
N HIS A 125 -10.30 10.41 15.95
CA HIS A 125 -10.72 11.60 16.69
C HIS A 125 -11.63 11.14 17.82
N ILE A 126 -11.09 11.07 19.04
CA ILE A 126 -11.91 11.04 20.25
C ILE A 126 -12.66 12.37 20.24
N ARG A 127 -13.98 12.30 20.06
CA ARG A 127 -14.90 13.42 20.26
C ARG A 127 -15.13 13.63 21.74
#